data_AF-A0A534TPX8-F1
#
_entry.id   AF-A0A534TPX8-F1
#
_cell.length_a   1.000
_cell.length_b   1.000
_cell.length_c   1.000
_cell.angle_alpha   90.00
_cell.angle_beta   90.00
_cell.angle_gamma   90.00
#
_symmetry.space_group_name_H-M   'P 1'
#
loop_
_entity.id
_entity.type
_entity.pdbx_description
1 polymer ?
#
loop_
_entity_poly.entity_id
_entity_poly.type
_entity_poly.pdbx_seq_one_letter_code
_entity_poly.pdbx_strand_id
1 'polypeptide(L)'
;MDDPRQLLEEGRFEELAHDDHPLWRGLALLELKRWSEAARAFEEAPDAAQSGTMLELAGAARWLAGEREIGVERWVAALDAAYEGPASRLKPPALLVYAGTRLADSRYVLRGTRLLAKTWKAKIQRIWPGPVAGFLLGHVDEQSFLEDGYSDPDLEARRLASAHFWAALKQPQKAREHYEAAIENEGAAVLEVEHHLAHGELAAAAP
;
A
#
# COMPACT_ATOMS: atom_id res chain seq x y z
N MET A 1 21.87 18.28 -5.80
CA MET A 1 20.98 17.33 -5.12
C MET A 1 20.98 16.11 -6.02
N ASP A 2 21.37 14.96 -5.49
CA ASP A 2 21.35 13.70 -6.25
C ASP A 2 19.89 13.36 -6.64
N ASP A 3 19.70 12.56 -7.69
CA ASP A 3 18.34 12.16 -8.11
C ASP A 3 17.65 11.40 -6.96
N PRO A 4 16.46 11.82 -6.49
CA PRO A 4 15.73 11.14 -5.41
C PRO A 4 15.51 9.64 -5.67
N ARG A 5 15.38 9.24 -6.95
CA ARG A 5 15.27 7.82 -7.31
C ARG A 5 16.56 7.07 -7.07
N GLN A 6 17.69 7.67 -7.43
CA GLN A 6 19.00 7.07 -7.19
C GLN A 6 19.26 6.90 -5.69
N LEU A 7 18.91 7.91 -4.87
CA LEU A 7 19.04 7.80 -3.41
C LEU A 7 18.17 6.68 -2.81
N LEU A 8 16.97 6.47 -3.36
CA LEU A 8 16.09 5.37 -2.98
C LEU A 8 16.67 4.00 -3.37
N GLU A 9 17.20 3.87 -4.58
CA GLU A 9 17.88 2.65 -5.06
C GLU A 9 19.16 2.34 -4.26
N GLU A 10 19.89 3.36 -3.82
CA GLU A 10 21.10 3.23 -2.99
C GLU A 10 20.77 3.01 -1.49
N GLY A 11 19.50 3.01 -1.10
CA GLY A 11 19.08 2.87 0.30
C GLY A 11 19.49 4.05 1.20
N ARG A 12 19.79 5.21 0.62
CA ARG A 12 20.25 6.42 1.32
C ARG A 12 19.09 7.20 1.92
N PHE A 13 18.25 6.52 2.70
CA PHE A 13 17.00 7.08 3.23
C PHE A 13 17.20 8.26 4.17
N GLU A 14 18.28 8.32 4.95
CA GLU A 14 18.54 9.48 5.81
C GLU A 14 18.77 10.76 5.00
N GLU A 15 19.39 10.65 3.82
CA GLU A 15 19.59 11.80 2.94
C GLU A 15 18.28 12.17 2.23
N LEU A 16 17.57 11.16 1.73
CA LEU A 16 16.27 11.33 1.07
C LEU A 16 15.19 11.89 2.01
N ALA A 17 15.29 11.63 3.32
CA ALA A 17 14.38 12.19 4.33
C ALA A 17 14.47 13.72 4.46
N HIS A 18 15.51 14.35 3.87
CA HIS A 18 15.67 15.80 3.80
C HIS A 18 15.31 16.38 2.42
N ASP A 19 14.76 15.58 1.50
CA ASP A 19 14.39 16.02 0.16
C ASP A 19 13.22 17.02 0.16
N ASP A 20 13.28 18.02 -0.72
CA ASP A 20 12.24 19.04 -0.81
C ASP A 20 10.90 18.45 -1.30
N HIS A 21 10.93 17.40 -2.13
CA HIS A 21 9.74 16.78 -2.66
C HIS A 21 9.06 15.89 -1.61
N PRO A 22 7.80 16.18 -1.22
CA PRO A 22 7.15 15.53 -0.09
C PRO A 22 6.96 14.02 -0.25
N LEU A 23 6.75 13.55 -1.48
CA LEU A 23 6.65 12.10 -1.75
C LEU A 23 7.94 11.36 -1.36
N TRP A 24 9.10 11.82 -1.86
CA TRP A 24 10.37 11.13 -1.66
C TRP A 24 10.80 11.17 -0.19
N ARG A 25 10.69 12.34 0.43
CA ARG A 25 10.91 12.51 1.86
C ARG A 25 9.99 11.62 2.70
N GLY A 26 8.69 11.59 2.39
CA GLY A 26 7.74 10.74 3.13
C GLY A 26 8.04 9.25 2.99
N LEU A 27 8.39 8.79 1.79
CA LEU A 27 8.78 7.39 1.54
C LEU A 27 10.04 7.02 2.33
N ALA A 28 11.07 7.87 2.30
CA ALA A 28 12.28 7.66 3.09
C ALA A 28 11.99 7.60 4.60
N LEU A 29 11.11 8.47 5.10
CA LEU A 29 10.71 8.45 6.51
C LEU A 29 9.92 7.19 6.89
N LEU A 30 9.15 6.59 5.97
CA LEU A 30 8.51 5.29 6.20
C LEU A 30 9.54 4.18 6.35
N GLU A 31 10.55 4.13 5.46
CA GLU A 31 11.65 3.15 5.51
C GLU A 31 12.46 3.26 6.81
N LEU A 32 12.70 4.49 7.26
CA LEU A 32 13.35 4.78 8.55
C LEU A 32 12.44 4.53 9.76
N LYS A 33 11.21 4.07 9.55
CA LYS A 33 10.19 3.84 10.59
C LYS A 33 9.85 5.09 11.40
N ARG A 34 10.09 6.28 10.85
CA ARG A 34 9.76 7.59 11.42
C ARG A 34 8.32 7.95 11.05
N TRP A 35 7.38 7.09 11.42
CA TRP A 35 6.02 7.06 10.87
C TRP A 35 5.22 8.35 11.07
N SER A 36 5.30 8.97 12.25
CA SER A 36 4.63 10.26 12.51
C SER A 36 5.19 11.40 11.66
N GLU A 37 6.47 11.34 11.30
CA GLU A 37 7.10 12.34 10.42
C GLU A 37 6.71 12.10 8.96
N ALA A 38 6.70 10.84 8.53
CA ALA A 38 6.22 10.46 7.21
C ALA A 38 4.77 10.92 6.99
N ALA A 39 3.89 10.69 7.96
CA ALA A 39 2.50 11.12 7.89
C ALA A 39 2.37 12.62 7.64
N ARG A 40 3.13 13.45 8.37
CA ARG A 40 3.14 14.91 8.16
C ARG A 40 3.67 15.28 6.78
N ALA A 41 4.75 14.64 6.31
CA ALA A 41 5.31 14.92 5.00
C ALA A 41 4.29 14.72 3.87
N PHE A 42 3.46 13.68 3.96
CA PHE A 42 2.39 13.42 2.98
C PHE A 42 1.18 14.35 3.15
N GLU A 43 0.76 14.62 4.39
CA GLU A 43 -0.44 15.42 4.68
C GLU A 43 -0.26 16.92 4.41
N GLU A 44 0.95 17.45 4.64
CA GLU A 44 1.29 18.86 4.46
C GLU A 44 1.72 19.20 3.02
N ALA A 45 1.82 18.18 2.15
CA ALA A 45 2.16 18.38 0.75
C ALA A 45 1.12 19.25 0.03
N PRO A 46 1.53 20.11 -0.93
CA PRO A 46 0.60 20.80 -1.81
C PRO A 46 -0.33 19.80 -2.50
N ASP A 47 -1.63 20.08 -2.47
CA ASP A 47 -2.68 19.24 -3.05
C ASP A 47 -2.77 17.80 -2.49
N ALA A 48 -2.19 17.52 -1.31
CA ALA A 48 -2.24 16.20 -0.66
C ALA A 48 -3.65 15.62 -0.60
N ALA A 49 -4.64 16.45 -0.21
CA ALA A 49 -6.04 16.04 -0.09
C ALA A 49 -6.71 15.67 -1.44
N GLN A 50 -6.08 16.00 -2.57
CA GLN A 50 -6.56 15.69 -3.91
C GLN A 50 -5.83 14.50 -4.54
N SER A 51 -4.71 14.05 -3.95
CA SER A 51 -3.90 12.92 -4.39
C SER A 51 -4.26 11.67 -3.59
N GLY A 52 -4.78 10.64 -4.28
CA GLY A 52 -5.08 9.36 -3.68
C GLY A 52 -3.80 8.70 -3.16
N THR A 53 -2.71 8.73 -3.93
CA THR A 53 -1.40 8.22 -3.47
C THR A 53 -0.92 8.87 -2.17
N MET A 54 -0.98 10.20 -2.05
CA MET A 54 -0.58 10.89 -0.81
C MET A 54 -1.48 10.49 0.36
N LEU A 55 -2.80 10.40 0.15
CA LEU A 55 -3.76 9.97 1.17
C LEU A 55 -3.55 8.50 1.58
N GLU A 56 -3.23 7.62 0.64
CA GLU A 56 -2.96 6.21 0.90
C GLU A 56 -1.70 6.03 1.76
N LEU A 57 -0.61 6.71 1.39
CA LEU A 57 0.67 6.69 2.12
C LEU A 57 0.56 7.39 3.48
N ALA A 58 -0.13 8.53 3.56
CA ALA A 58 -0.45 9.18 4.83
C ALA A 58 -1.24 8.25 5.76
N GLY A 59 -2.23 7.54 5.21
CA GLY A 59 -3.02 6.57 5.96
C GLY A 59 -2.18 5.42 6.49
N ALA A 60 -1.25 4.90 5.69
CA ALA A 60 -0.31 3.86 6.11
C ALA A 60 0.64 4.36 7.21
N ALA A 61 1.21 5.56 7.05
CA ALA A 61 2.07 6.17 8.06
C ALA A 61 1.34 6.35 9.41
N ARG A 62 0.10 6.87 9.39
CA ARG A 62 -0.74 7.02 10.59
C ARG A 62 -1.08 5.68 11.23
N TRP A 63 -1.43 4.68 10.40
CA TRP A 63 -1.70 3.33 10.86
C TRP A 63 -0.50 2.71 11.58
N LEU A 64 0.68 2.81 10.99
CA LEU A 64 1.93 2.30 11.55
C LEU A 64 2.31 3.04 12.83
N ALA A 65 2.08 4.35 12.91
CA ALA A 65 2.25 5.16 14.13
C ALA A 65 1.27 4.80 15.27
N GLY A 66 0.35 3.85 15.06
CA GLY A 66 -0.66 3.46 16.05
C GLY A 66 -1.93 4.32 16.03
N GLU A 67 -1.98 5.34 15.19
CA GLU A 67 -3.13 6.24 15.01
C GLU A 67 -4.11 5.66 13.97
N ARG A 68 -4.61 4.45 14.25
CA ARG A 68 -5.33 3.62 13.28
C ARG A 68 -6.60 4.28 12.75
N GLU A 69 -7.36 4.96 13.60
CA GLU A 69 -8.58 5.66 13.20
C GLU A 69 -8.28 6.76 12.17
N ILE A 70 -7.22 7.55 12.40
CA ILE A 70 -6.77 8.59 11.47
C ILE A 70 -6.28 7.95 10.17
N GLY A 71 -5.56 6.83 10.26
CA GLY A 71 -5.14 6.07 9.07
C GLY A 71 -6.33 5.68 8.18
N VAL A 72 -7.39 5.16 8.79
CA VAL A 72 -8.63 4.80 8.07
C VAL A 72 -9.34 6.02 7.50
N GLU A 73 -9.37 7.15 8.21
CA GLU A 73 -9.94 8.40 7.69
C GLU A 73 -9.24 8.84 6.38
N ARG A 74 -7.91 8.72 6.30
CA ARG A 74 -7.16 9.04 5.07
C ARG A 74 -7.50 8.07 3.94
N TRP A 75 -7.61 6.77 4.22
CA TRP A 75 -8.03 5.79 3.21
C TRP A 75 -9.48 5.99 2.75
N VAL A 76 -10.36 6.47 3.63
CA VAL A 76 -11.71 6.88 3.24
C VAL A 76 -11.67 8.11 2.35
N ALA A 77 -10.86 9.12 2.67
CA ALA A 77 -10.71 10.32 1.84
C ALA A 77 -10.14 10.00 0.45
N ALA A 78 -9.21 9.02 0.35
CA ALA A 78 -8.63 8.59 -0.92
C ALA A 78 -9.66 8.03 -1.91
N LEU A 79 -10.84 7.59 -1.45
CA LEU A 79 -11.93 7.14 -2.32
C LEU A 79 -12.45 8.26 -3.24
N ASP A 80 -12.34 9.51 -2.79
CA ASP A 80 -12.91 10.69 -3.45
C ASP A 80 -11.81 11.62 -4.03
N ALA A 81 -10.56 11.18 -4.06
CA ALA A 81 -9.43 11.95 -4.56
C ALA A 81 -9.58 12.30 -6.06
N ALA A 82 -9.30 13.57 -6.40
CA ALA A 82 -9.60 14.14 -7.71
C ALA A 82 -8.63 13.70 -8.82
N TYR A 83 -7.38 13.39 -8.47
CA TYR A 83 -6.31 13.16 -9.45
C TYR A 83 -6.11 11.68 -9.84
N GLU A 84 -7.14 10.85 -9.66
CA GLU A 84 -7.01 9.40 -9.77
C GLU A 84 -7.64 8.79 -11.03
N GLY A 85 -6.84 7.97 -11.73
CA GLY A 85 -7.28 7.14 -12.85
C GLY A 85 -8.15 5.95 -12.41
N PRO A 86 -8.77 5.20 -13.34
CA PRO A 86 -9.69 4.12 -12.97
C PRO A 86 -9.06 2.97 -12.16
N ALA A 87 -7.76 2.69 -12.34
CA ALA A 87 -7.05 1.60 -11.67
C ALA A 87 -6.66 1.95 -10.23
N SER A 88 -6.34 3.22 -9.95
CA SER A 88 -6.01 3.68 -8.60
C SER A 88 -7.20 3.72 -7.66
N ARG A 89 -8.43 3.74 -8.18
CA ARG A 89 -9.67 3.60 -7.37
C ARG A 89 -9.86 2.24 -6.69
N LEU A 90 -9.00 1.26 -6.97
CA LEU A 90 -9.08 -0.07 -6.36
C LEU A 90 -8.31 -0.20 -5.05
N LYS A 91 -7.23 0.58 -4.87
CA LYS A 91 -6.37 0.45 -3.69
C LYS A 91 -7.06 0.94 -2.42
N PRO A 92 -7.74 2.11 -2.36
CA PRO A 92 -8.39 2.54 -1.13
C PRO A 92 -9.48 1.58 -0.63
N PRO A 93 -10.38 1.02 -1.49
CA PRO A 93 -11.29 -0.04 -1.07
C PRO A 93 -10.60 -1.30 -0.52
N ALA A 94 -9.46 -1.72 -1.08
CA ALA A 94 -8.70 -2.84 -0.56
C ALA A 94 -8.10 -2.53 0.82
N LEU A 95 -7.58 -1.31 1.02
CA LEU A 95 -7.10 -0.84 2.32
C LEU A 95 -8.21 -0.79 3.37
N LEU A 96 -9.46 -0.48 3.00
CA LEU A 96 -10.61 -0.62 3.91
C LEU A 96 -10.91 -2.06 4.30
N VAL A 97 -10.74 -3.03 3.39
CA VAL A 97 -10.86 -4.46 3.72
C VAL A 97 -9.78 -4.87 4.72
N TYR A 98 -8.53 -4.43 4.49
CA TYR A 98 -7.43 -4.65 5.44
C TYR A 98 -7.74 -4.05 6.81
N ALA A 99 -8.10 -2.77 6.86
CA ALA A 99 -8.45 -2.06 8.10
C ALA A 99 -9.55 -2.77 8.88
N GLY A 100 -10.66 -3.09 8.20
CA GLY A 100 -11.80 -3.76 8.82
C GLY A 100 -11.45 -5.15 9.35
N THR A 101 -10.59 -5.89 8.64
CA THR A 101 -10.12 -7.20 9.09
C THR A 101 -9.26 -7.08 10.35
N ARG A 102 -8.34 -6.11 10.39
CA ARG A 102 -7.43 -5.91 11.53
C ARG A 102 -8.08 -5.30 12.76
N LEU A 103 -9.08 -4.45 12.57
CA LEU A 103 -9.86 -3.84 13.66
C LEU A 103 -11.06 -4.70 14.08
N ALA A 104 -11.29 -5.84 13.43
CA ALA A 104 -12.49 -6.65 13.57
C ALA A 104 -13.80 -5.85 13.35
N ASP A 105 -13.75 -4.83 12.47
CA ASP A 105 -14.88 -3.98 12.13
C ASP A 105 -15.44 -4.34 10.75
N SER A 106 -16.54 -5.09 10.77
CA SER A 106 -17.22 -5.59 9.57
C SER A 106 -17.77 -4.48 8.68
N ARG A 107 -17.95 -3.25 9.17
CA ARG A 107 -18.46 -2.12 8.37
C ARG A 107 -17.46 -1.73 7.30
N TYR A 108 -16.17 -1.68 7.66
CA TYR A 108 -15.10 -1.36 6.71
C TYR A 108 -14.89 -2.50 5.70
N VAL A 109 -14.92 -3.76 6.16
CA VAL A 109 -14.87 -4.93 5.26
C VAL A 109 -16.01 -4.87 4.24
N LEU A 110 -17.26 -4.70 4.70
CA LEU A 110 -18.43 -4.64 3.83
C LEU A 110 -18.36 -3.47 2.83
N ARG A 111 -17.94 -2.28 3.29
CA ARG A 111 -17.78 -1.11 2.42
C ARG A 111 -16.71 -1.35 1.36
N GLY A 112 -15.52 -1.82 1.76
CA GLY A 112 -14.41 -2.12 0.87
C GLY A 112 -14.78 -3.16 -0.18
N THR A 113 -15.31 -4.31 0.24
CA THR A 113 -15.75 -5.39 -0.67
C THR A 113 -16.80 -4.91 -1.68
N ARG A 114 -17.81 -4.13 -1.25
CA ARG A 114 -18.83 -3.58 -2.17
C ARG A 114 -18.23 -2.65 -3.22
N LEU A 115 -17.29 -1.80 -2.82
CA LEU A 115 -16.61 -0.88 -3.73
C LEU A 115 -15.70 -1.63 -4.71
N LEU A 116 -14.95 -2.63 -4.24
CA LEU A 116 -14.16 -3.51 -5.10
C LEU A 116 -15.05 -4.20 -6.14
N ALA A 117 -16.16 -4.82 -5.73
CA ALA A 117 -17.09 -5.49 -6.63
C ALA A 117 -17.71 -4.56 -7.67
N LYS A 118 -17.98 -3.30 -7.30
CA LYS A 118 -18.50 -2.28 -8.23
C LYS A 118 -17.46 -1.88 -9.29
N THR A 119 -16.20 -1.74 -8.88
CA THR A 119 -15.12 -1.22 -9.73
C THR A 119 -14.46 -2.31 -10.58
N TRP A 120 -14.41 -3.56 -10.10
CA TRP A 120 -13.79 -4.68 -10.79
C TRP A 120 -14.59 -5.06 -12.05
N LYS A 121 -14.04 -4.72 -13.22
CA LYS A 121 -14.64 -4.94 -14.55
C LYS A 121 -13.63 -5.66 -15.44
N ALA A 122 -14.10 -6.37 -16.46
CA ALA A 122 -13.26 -7.12 -17.42
C ALA A 122 -12.01 -6.36 -17.90
N LYS A 123 -12.16 -5.06 -18.22
CA LYS A 123 -11.06 -4.20 -18.71
C LYS A 123 -9.91 -3.97 -17.73
N ILE A 124 -10.11 -4.12 -16.42
CA ILE A 124 -9.07 -3.94 -15.41
C ILE A 124 -8.64 -5.26 -14.77
N GLN A 125 -9.28 -6.40 -15.07
CA GLN A 125 -9.00 -7.68 -14.39
C GLN A 125 -7.55 -8.12 -14.48
N ARG A 126 -6.82 -7.74 -15.55
CA ARG A 126 -5.42 -8.10 -15.79
C ARG A 126 -4.44 -6.93 -15.62
N ILE A 127 -4.95 -5.73 -15.33
CA ILE A 127 -4.12 -4.53 -15.18
C ILE A 127 -3.98 -4.27 -13.69
N TRP A 128 -2.77 -4.29 -13.15
CA TRP A 128 -2.57 -4.01 -11.72
C TRP A 128 -3.10 -2.61 -11.35
N PRO A 129 -3.76 -2.45 -10.19
CA PRO A 129 -4.00 -3.44 -9.13
C PRO A 129 -5.32 -4.24 -9.28
N GLY A 130 -5.88 -4.38 -10.48
CA GLY A 130 -7.10 -5.14 -10.77
C GLY A 130 -7.16 -6.58 -10.23
N PRO A 131 -6.10 -7.38 -10.36
CA PRO A 131 -6.02 -8.71 -9.76
C PRO A 131 -6.18 -8.71 -8.24
N VAL A 132 -5.76 -7.67 -7.53
CA VAL A 132 -5.97 -7.55 -6.06
C VAL A 132 -7.46 -7.61 -5.73
N ALA A 133 -8.27 -6.86 -6.46
CA ALA A 133 -9.72 -6.86 -6.26
C ALA A 133 -10.32 -8.25 -6.55
N GLY A 134 -9.90 -8.89 -7.65
CA GLY A 134 -10.34 -10.24 -8.00
C GLY A 134 -9.97 -11.27 -6.94
N PHE A 135 -8.74 -11.21 -6.43
CA PHE A 135 -8.24 -12.09 -5.37
C PHE A 135 -9.00 -11.89 -4.06
N LEU A 136 -9.17 -10.64 -3.60
CA LEU A 136 -9.92 -10.33 -2.37
C LEU A 136 -11.39 -10.75 -2.48
N LEU A 137 -12.02 -10.61 -3.65
CA LEU A 137 -13.40 -11.04 -3.93
C LEU A 137 -13.54 -12.57 -4.12
N GLY A 138 -12.43 -13.31 -4.24
CA GLY A 138 -12.44 -14.76 -4.44
C GLY A 138 -12.71 -15.20 -5.88
N HIS A 139 -12.48 -14.32 -6.86
CA HIS A 139 -12.61 -14.61 -8.29
C HIS A 139 -11.29 -14.98 -8.96
N VAL A 140 -10.16 -14.72 -8.30
CA VAL A 140 -8.82 -15.12 -8.72
C VAL A 140 -8.25 -15.99 -7.62
N ASP A 141 -7.75 -17.18 -7.96
CA ASP A 141 -7.06 -18.06 -7.01
C ASP A 141 -5.65 -17.54 -6.68
N GLU A 142 -5.10 -18.03 -5.58
CA GLU A 142 -3.79 -17.59 -5.09
C GLU A 142 -2.66 -17.86 -6.08
N GLN A 143 -2.65 -19.04 -6.71
CA GLN A 143 -1.57 -19.41 -7.62
C GLN A 143 -1.53 -18.43 -8.80
N SER A 144 -2.67 -18.23 -9.46
CA SER A 144 -2.79 -17.27 -10.57
C SER A 144 -2.45 -15.84 -10.13
N PHE A 145 -2.84 -15.46 -8.91
CA PHE A 145 -2.56 -14.12 -8.38
C PHE A 145 -1.07 -13.87 -8.14
N LEU A 146 -0.32 -14.90 -7.72
CA LEU A 146 1.11 -14.80 -7.44
C LEU A 146 1.98 -14.99 -8.69
N GLU A 147 1.56 -15.82 -9.66
CA GLU A 147 2.41 -16.21 -10.81
C GLU A 147 2.26 -15.30 -12.05
N ASP A 148 1.13 -14.61 -12.24
CA ASP A 148 0.91 -13.73 -13.41
C ASP A 148 1.64 -12.38 -13.26
N GLY A 149 2.95 -12.39 -13.58
CA GLY A 149 3.87 -11.27 -13.38
C GLY A 149 4.23 -10.42 -14.61
N TYR A 150 5.14 -9.48 -14.38
CA TYR A 150 5.74 -8.60 -15.38
C TYR A 150 7.16 -9.05 -15.74
N SER A 151 7.59 -8.78 -16.97
CA SER A 151 9.00 -8.97 -17.37
C SER A 151 9.92 -7.84 -16.90
N ASP A 152 9.35 -6.68 -16.60
CA ASP A 152 10.07 -5.53 -16.06
C ASP A 152 10.32 -5.73 -14.55
N PRO A 153 11.58 -5.72 -14.08
CA PRO A 153 11.91 -6.04 -12.69
C PRO A 153 11.26 -5.09 -11.66
N ASP A 154 11.18 -3.80 -11.97
CA ASP A 154 10.63 -2.80 -11.03
C ASP A 154 9.12 -2.93 -10.90
N LEU A 155 8.43 -3.12 -12.03
CA LEU A 155 7.00 -3.41 -12.03
C LEU A 155 6.70 -4.74 -11.33
N GLU A 156 7.56 -5.74 -11.51
CA GLU A 156 7.41 -7.04 -10.85
C GLU A 156 7.64 -6.96 -9.35
N ALA A 157 8.66 -6.23 -8.88
CA ALA A 157 8.92 -6.01 -7.46
C ALA A 157 7.71 -5.35 -6.76
N ARG A 158 7.15 -4.30 -7.38
CA ARG A 158 5.93 -3.63 -6.90
C ARG A 158 4.73 -4.56 -6.87
N ARG A 159 4.55 -5.35 -7.95
CA ARG A 159 3.48 -6.33 -8.05
C ARG A 159 3.55 -7.38 -6.95
N LEU A 160 4.74 -7.97 -6.74
CA LEU A 160 4.99 -8.99 -5.72
C LEU A 160 4.78 -8.46 -4.31
N ALA A 161 5.27 -7.26 -4.00
CA ALA A 161 5.05 -6.61 -2.71
C ALA A 161 3.55 -6.50 -2.39
N SER A 162 2.76 -5.99 -3.33
CA SER A 162 1.31 -5.91 -3.20
C SER A 162 0.68 -7.31 -3.12
N ALA A 163 1.02 -8.22 -4.03
CA ALA A 163 0.39 -9.54 -4.12
C ALA A 163 0.60 -10.37 -2.84
N HIS A 164 1.82 -10.41 -2.32
CA HIS A 164 2.13 -11.12 -1.09
C HIS A 164 1.45 -10.48 0.13
N PHE A 165 1.40 -9.16 0.24
CA PHE A 165 0.66 -8.50 1.32
C PHE A 165 -0.82 -8.91 1.36
N TRP A 166 -1.49 -8.91 0.20
CA TRP A 166 -2.89 -9.31 0.12
C TRP A 166 -3.09 -10.82 0.33
N ALA A 167 -2.15 -11.66 -0.12
CA ALA A 167 -2.15 -13.10 0.17
C ALA A 167 -2.05 -13.38 1.67
N ALA A 168 -1.19 -12.65 2.38
CA ALA A 168 -1.06 -12.74 3.84
C ALA A 168 -2.37 -12.44 4.56
N LEU A 169 -3.12 -11.43 4.09
CA LEU A 169 -4.42 -11.07 4.65
C LEU A 169 -5.44 -12.20 4.51
N LYS A 170 -5.44 -12.93 3.38
CA LYS A 170 -6.35 -14.05 3.12
C LYS A 170 -5.92 -15.37 3.78
N GLN A 171 -4.64 -15.52 4.09
CA GLN A 171 -4.08 -16.73 4.67
C GLN A 171 -3.36 -16.44 5.99
N PRO A 172 -4.10 -16.21 7.09
CA PRO A 172 -3.52 -15.91 8.40
C PRO A 172 -2.46 -16.93 8.86
N GLN A 173 -2.62 -18.20 8.49
CA GLN A 173 -1.71 -19.29 8.82
C GLN A 173 -0.34 -19.22 8.13
N LYS A 174 -0.25 -18.53 6.97
CA LYS A 174 1.00 -18.28 6.23
C LYS A 174 1.36 -16.80 6.17
N ALA A 175 0.68 -15.96 6.96
CA ALA A 175 0.77 -14.52 6.84
C ALA A 175 2.21 -14.01 7.01
N ARG A 176 2.97 -14.60 7.93
CA ARG A 176 4.37 -14.26 8.16
C ARG A 176 5.23 -14.47 6.91
N GLU A 177 5.17 -15.65 6.30
CA GLU A 177 5.95 -15.98 5.09
C GLU A 177 5.64 -15.01 3.95
N HIS A 178 4.36 -14.68 3.77
CA HIS A 178 3.94 -13.71 2.78
C HIS A 178 4.39 -12.28 3.12
N TYR A 179 4.35 -11.84 4.37
CA TYR A 179 4.86 -10.52 4.72
C TYR A 179 6.37 -10.43 4.54
N GLU A 180 7.12 -11.48 4.86
CA GLU A 180 8.56 -11.56 4.59
C GLU A 180 8.83 -11.44 3.07
N ALA A 181 8.09 -12.16 2.23
CA ALA A 181 8.18 -12.04 0.78
C ALA A 181 7.75 -10.67 0.23
N ALA A 182 6.80 -9.99 0.88
CA ALA A 182 6.34 -8.66 0.48
C ALA A 182 7.39 -7.56 0.69
N ILE A 183 8.34 -7.77 1.60
CA ILE A 183 9.41 -6.82 1.91
C ILE A 183 10.78 -7.21 1.33
N GLU A 184 10.92 -8.44 0.80
CA GLU A 184 12.18 -8.97 0.30
C GLU A 184 12.76 -8.17 -0.88
N ASN A 185 11.89 -7.65 -1.75
CA ASN A 185 12.30 -6.86 -2.90
C ASN A 185 12.45 -5.37 -2.52
N GLU A 186 13.59 -5.03 -1.92
CA GLU A 186 13.96 -3.62 -1.67
C GLU A 186 14.17 -2.86 -3.01
N GLY A 187 13.77 -1.58 -3.08
CA GLY A 187 13.80 -0.77 -4.30
C GLY A 187 12.42 -0.28 -4.72
N ALA A 188 11.96 -0.59 -5.94
CA ALA A 188 10.70 -0.07 -6.47
C ALA A 188 9.47 -0.40 -5.61
N ALA A 189 9.51 -1.48 -4.82
CA ALA A 189 8.45 -1.87 -3.89
C ALA A 189 8.13 -0.80 -2.82
N VAL A 190 9.10 0.05 -2.47
CA VAL A 190 8.91 1.17 -1.52
C VAL A 190 7.80 2.12 -1.97
N LEU A 191 7.48 2.15 -3.27
CA LEU A 191 6.37 2.95 -3.80
C LEU A 191 4.98 2.38 -3.43
N GLU A 192 4.90 1.14 -2.97
CA GLU A 192 3.65 0.46 -2.64
C GLU A 192 3.35 0.55 -1.14
N VAL A 193 2.16 1.04 -0.80
CA VAL A 193 1.66 1.11 0.58
C VAL A 193 1.74 -0.25 1.29
N GLU A 194 1.47 -1.32 0.54
CA GLU A 194 1.52 -2.70 1.00
C GLU A 194 2.89 -3.14 1.53
N HIS A 195 3.98 -2.64 0.95
CA HIS A 195 5.35 -2.89 1.42
C HIS A 195 5.53 -2.38 2.85
N HIS A 196 5.15 -1.12 3.09
CA HIS A 196 5.23 -0.48 4.40
C HIS A 196 4.35 -1.14 5.45
N LEU A 197 3.13 -1.52 5.07
CA LEU A 197 2.22 -2.21 5.96
C LEU A 197 2.73 -3.62 6.32
N ALA A 198 3.37 -4.33 5.38
CA ALA A 198 4.00 -5.62 5.66
C ALA A 198 5.11 -5.50 6.71
N HIS A 199 5.95 -4.46 6.64
CA HIS A 199 6.93 -4.17 7.70
C HIS A 199 6.27 -3.99 9.07
N GLY A 200 5.16 -3.26 9.13
CA GLY A 200 4.39 -3.07 10.37
C GLY A 200 3.81 -4.36 10.94
N GLU A 201 3.25 -5.21 10.07
CA GLU A 201 2.71 -6.51 10.45
C GLU A 201 3.78 -7.44 11.03
N LEU A 202 4.97 -7.48 10.42
CA LEU A 202 6.10 -8.26 10.94
C LEU A 202 6.63 -7.72 12.27
N ALA A 203 6.70 -6.40 12.42
CA ALA A 203 7.13 -5.77 13.67
C ALA A 203 6.15 -6.06 14.82
N ALA A 204 4.84 -6.06 14.55
CA ALA A 204 3.82 -6.37 15.54
C ALA A 204 3.76 -7.86 15.91
N ALA A 205 4.24 -8.75 15.03
CA ALA A 205 4.28 -10.20 15.23
C ALA A 205 5.60 -10.70 15.85
N ALA A 206 6.57 -9.81 16.12
CA ALA A 206 7.80 -10.18 16.82
C ALA A 206 7.50 -10.52 18.29
N PRO A 207 8.08 -11.61 18.84
CA PRO A 207 7.82 -12.08 20.20
C PRO A 207 8.34 -11.15 21.29
#